data_AF-A0A1D2MY99-F1
#
_entry.id   AF-A0A1D2MY99-F1
#
_cell.length_a   1.000
_cell.length_b   1.000
_cell.length_c   1.000
_cell.angle_alpha   90.00
_cell.angle_beta   90.00
_cell.angle_gamma   90.00
#
_symmetry.space_group_name_H-M   'P 1'
#
loop_
_entity.id
_entity.type
_entity.pdbx_description
1 polymer ?
#
loop_
_entity_poly.entity_id
_entity_poly.type
_entity_poly.pdbx_seq_one_letter_code
_entity_poly.pdbx_strand_id
1 'polypeptide(L)'
;MTMPTMDKQQDWTLIEASENKETSTTYLKFSRLFNTCDDEDYPISNDTARIIWSVGANDDVAYHGGSRGTKSMNLLMPQDEDFNPDDYLKWDLEIEIEMPKHHTTYWCQMKKAPQMDKTNHVIGFEAVLENELALNHTHHFVIYKCNVPEGSNADELFEEYVGHEGLTATCQWTNNQ
;
A
#
# COMPACT_ATOMS: atom_id res chain seq x y z
N MET A 1 -2.46 -2.46 -34.91
CA MET A 1 -1.94 -3.21 -33.75
C MET A 1 -1.06 -4.32 -34.27
N THR A 2 0.12 -4.48 -33.71
CA THR A 2 1.11 -5.48 -34.16
C THR A 2 1.09 -6.67 -33.21
N MET A 3 1.29 -7.86 -33.76
CA MET A 3 1.50 -9.07 -32.96
C MET A 3 2.81 -8.96 -32.17
N PRO A 4 2.89 -9.55 -30.97
CA PRO A 4 4.16 -9.66 -30.26
C PRO A 4 5.13 -10.46 -31.12
N THR A 5 6.38 -10.01 -31.17
CA THR A 5 7.47 -10.74 -31.82
C THR A 5 7.85 -11.92 -30.95
N MET A 6 8.10 -13.08 -31.58
CA MET A 6 8.63 -14.24 -30.88
C MET A 6 10.02 -13.91 -30.32
N ASP A 7 10.21 -14.26 -29.06
CA ASP A 7 11.49 -14.13 -28.38
C ASP A 7 12.55 -15.03 -29.02
N LYS A 8 13.77 -14.50 -29.21
CA LYS A 8 14.87 -15.22 -29.83
C LYS A 8 15.70 -16.02 -28.81
N GLN A 9 15.62 -15.67 -27.53
CA GLN A 9 16.35 -16.32 -26.46
C GLN A 9 15.39 -16.65 -25.31
N GLN A 10 14.99 -17.93 -25.20
CA GLN A 10 14.08 -18.35 -24.14
C GLN A 10 14.82 -18.46 -22.80
N ASP A 11 14.61 -17.48 -21.91
CA ASP A 11 15.18 -17.48 -20.55
C ASP A 11 14.18 -17.94 -19.46
N TRP A 12 12.95 -18.29 -19.85
CA TRP A 12 11.96 -18.91 -18.95
C TRP A 12 12.01 -20.43 -19.04
N THR A 13 11.97 -21.08 -17.88
CA THR A 13 11.85 -22.54 -17.76
C THR A 13 10.46 -22.90 -17.28
N LEU A 14 9.70 -23.63 -18.10
CA LEU A 14 8.43 -24.22 -17.68
C LEU A 14 8.69 -25.37 -16.69
N ILE A 15 8.06 -25.33 -15.52
CA ILE A 15 8.19 -26.34 -14.46
C ILE A 15 6.96 -27.25 -14.46
N GLU A 16 5.76 -26.67 -14.52
CA GLU A 16 4.50 -27.41 -14.48
C GLU A 16 3.43 -26.66 -15.27
N ALA A 17 2.59 -27.39 -15.99
CA ALA A 17 1.44 -26.85 -16.67
C ALA A 17 0.27 -27.84 -16.57
N SER A 18 -0.92 -27.35 -16.26
CA SER A 18 -2.14 -28.14 -16.32
C SER A 18 -3.34 -27.28 -16.68
N GLU A 19 -4.35 -27.93 -17.24
CA GLU A 19 -5.63 -27.30 -17.58
C GLU A 19 -6.75 -28.14 -16.99
N ASN A 20 -7.62 -27.52 -16.20
CA ASN A 20 -8.80 -28.13 -15.64
C ASN A 20 -10.05 -27.56 -16.32
N LYS A 21 -10.67 -28.38 -17.18
CA LYS A 21 -11.89 -28.00 -17.92
C LYS A 21 -13.12 -27.87 -17.04
N GLU A 22 -13.20 -28.61 -15.94
CA GLU A 22 -14.35 -28.55 -15.02
C GLU A 22 -14.36 -27.23 -14.24
N THR A 23 -13.18 -26.72 -13.88
CA THR A 23 -13.04 -25.43 -13.16
C THR A 23 -12.67 -24.27 -14.09
N SER A 24 -12.52 -24.51 -15.39
CA SER A 24 -12.03 -23.52 -16.38
C SER A 24 -10.75 -22.81 -15.91
N THR A 25 -9.78 -23.57 -15.40
CA THR A 25 -8.55 -23.05 -14.81
C THR A 25 -7.33 -23.57 -15.53
N THR A 26 -6.44 -22.65 -15.92
CA THR A 26 -5.10 -22.97 -16.43
C THR A 26 -4.08 -22.65 -15.33
N TYR A 27 -3.25 -23.63 -14.99
CA TYR A 27 -2.15 -23.48 -14.04
C TYR A 27 -0.82 -23.54 -14.79
N LEU A 28 0.03 -22.53 -14.58
CA LEU A 28 1.39 -22.49 -15.09
C LEU A 28 2.34 -22.17 -13.94
N LYS A 29 3.39 -22.98 -13.83
CA LYS A 29 4.52 -22.76 -12.93
C LYS A 29 5.78 -22.71 -13.77
N PHE A 30 6.54 -21.64 -13.61
CA PHE A 30 7.77 -21.41 -14.36
C PHE A 30 8.81 -20.73 -13.46
N SER A 31 10.05 -20.74 -13.91
CA SER A 31 11.15 -19.98 -13.31
C SER A 31 11.91 -19.20 -14.36
N ARG A 32 12.56 -18.11 -13.93
CA ARG A 32 13.51 -17.30 -14.71
C ARG A 32 14.53 -16.72 -13.72
N LEU A 33 15.76 -16.52 -14.16
CA LEU A 33 16.77 -15.82 -13.37
C LEU A 33 16.37 -14.36 -13.15
N PHE A 34 16.74 -13.76 -12.02
CA PHE A 34 16.46 -12.34 -11.80
C PHE A 34 17.13 -11.44 -12.85
N ASN A 35 18.35 -11.79 -13.25
CA ASN A 35 19.05 -11.19 -14.37
C ASN A 35 19.52 -12.31 -15.30
N THR A 36 19.05 -12.28 -16.54
CA THR A 36 19.37 -13.27 -17.59
C THR A 36 20.60 -12.88 -18.41
N CYS A 37 21.06 -11.63 -18.26
CA CYS A 37 22.10 -11.01 -19.08
C CYS A 37 21.73 -10.93 -20.58
N ASP A 38 20.44 -11.01 -20.91
CA ASP A 38 19.89 -10.64 -22.21
C ASP A 38 19.39 -9.18 -22.14
N ASP A 39 19.86 -8.35 -23.08
CA ASP A 39 19.57 -6.92 -23.14
C ASP A 39 18.10 -6.63 -23.54
N GLU A 40 17.39 -7.59 -24.13
CA GLU A 40 15.97 -7.49 -24.49
C GLU A 40 15.04 -7.82 -23.32
N ASP A 41 15.60 -8.24 -22.20
CA ASP A 41 14.91 -8.87 -21.09
C ASP A 41 14.80 -7.94 -19.88
N TYR A 42 13.69 -7.96 -19.12
CA TYR A 42 13.53 -7.08 -17.97
C TYR A 42 14.32 -7.61 -16.76
N PRO A 43 15.32 -6.87 -16.22
CA PRO A 43 16.02 -7.30 -15.01
C PRO A 43 15.12 -7.12 -13.79
N ILE A 44 14.87 -8.22 -13.07
CA ILE A 44 14.10 -8.20 -11.82
C ILE A 44 15.05 -7.75 -10.71
N SER A 45 14.85 -6.52 -10.22
CA SER A 45 15.54 -5.94 -9.08
C SER A 45 14.62 -5.89 -7.85
N ASN A 46 15.09 -5.25 -6.78
CA ASN A 46 14.28 -4.92 -5.60
C ASN A 46 13.35 -3.71 -5.83
N ASP A 47 13.27 -3.20 -7.06
CA ASP A 47 12.36 -2.12 -7.41
C ASP A 47 10.95 -2.66 -7.67
N THR A 48 9.99 -1.74 -7.80
CA THR A 48 8.63 -2.10 -8.19
C THR A 48 8.59 -2.54 -9.65
N ALA A 49 8.29 -3.81 -9.90
CA ALA A 49 8.04 -4.35 -11.22
C ALA A 49 6.57 -4.13 -11.62
N ARG A 50 6.32 -3.82 -12.88
CA ARG A 50 4.97 -3.73 -13.45
C ARG A 50 4.66 -4.99 -14.24
N ILE A 51 3.87 -5.87 -13.64
CA ILE A 51 3.36 -7.07 -14.31
C ILE A 51 2.23 -6.67 -15.25
N ILE A 52 2.30 -7.13 -16.49
CA ILE A 52 1.22 -7.03 -17.47
C ILE A 52 0.63 -8.41 -17.70
N TRP A 53 -0.67 -8.48 -17.91
CA TRP A 53 -1.35 -9.74 -18.16
C TRP A 53 -2.46 -9.57 -19.18
N SER A 54 -2.78 -10.66 -19.86
CA SER A 54 -3.94 -10.77 -20.75
C SER A 54 -4.42 -12.20 -20.82
N VAL A 55 -5.72 -12.39 -21.05
CA VAL A 55 -6.35 -13.71 -21.19
C VAL A 55 -7.11 -13.77 -22.51
N GLY A 56 -6.85 -14.83 -23.28
CA GLY A 56 -7.57 -15.14 -24.53
C GLY A 56 -8.73 -16.11 -24.30
N ALA A 57 -9.64 -16.19 -25.27
CA ALA A 57 -10.75 -17.16 -25.25
C ALA A 57 -10.32 -18.55 -25.74
N ASN A 58 -9.17 -18.64 -26.39
CA ASN A 58 -8.58 -19.84 -26.96
C ASN A 58 -7.04 -19.73 -26.90
N ASP A 59 -6.36 -20.77 -27.37
CA ASP A 59 -4.90 -20.88 -27.35
C ASP A 59 -4.20 -20.08 -28.46
N ASP A 60 -4.95 -19.27 -29.23
CA ASP A 60 -4.40 -18.42 -30.26
C ASP A 60 -3.92 -17.10 -29.63
N VAL A 61 -2.66 -16.76 -29.90
CA VAL A 61 -2.16 -15.42 -29.57
C VAL A 61 -2.83 -14.42 -30.53
N ALA A 62 -3.75 -13.63 -30.01
CA ALA A 62 -4.49 -12.61 -30.76
C ALA A 62 -4.75 -11.38 -29.89
N TYR A 63 -5.42 -10.37 -30.44
CA TYR A 63 -5.79 -9.19 -29.67
C TYR A 63 -6.79 -9.55 -28.55
N HIS A 64 -6.33 -9.50 -27.31
CA HIS A 64 -7.05 -9.86 -26.08
C HIS A 64 -8.23 -8.92 -25.71
N GLY A 65 -8.53 -7.90 -26.53
CA GLY A 65 -9.60 -6.94 -26.23
C GLY A 65 -9.41 -6.27 -24.88
N GLY A 66 -10.48 -6.21 -24.09
CA GLY A 66 -10.49 -5.69 -22.72
C GLY A 66 -9.99 -6.66 -21.65
N SER A 67 -9.75 -7.93 -21.98
CA SER A 67 -9.31 -8.98 -21.03
C SER A 67 -7.81 -8.89 -20.76
N ARG A 68 -7.40 -7.76 -20.17
CA ARG A 68 -6.01 -7.40 -19.88
C ARG A 68 -5.92 -6.51 -18.67
N GLY A 69 -4.73 -6.42 -18.10
CA GLY A 69 -4.47 -5.49 -17.01
C GLY A 69 -3.00 -5.36 -16.68
N THR A 70 -2.73 -4.53 -15.67
CA THR A 70 -1.39 -4.38 -15.13
C THR A 70 -1.45 -4.33 -13.61
N LYS A 71 -0.44 -4.88 -12.93
CA LYS A 71 -0.29 -4.79 -11.48
C LYS A 71 1.16 -4.45 -11.15
N SER A 72 1.37 -3.42 -10.35
CA SER A 72 2.69 -3.07 -9.83
C SER A 72 2.94 -3.81 -8.52
N MET A 73 4.09 -4.45 -8.38
CA MET A 73 4.49 -5.16 -7.16
C MET A 73 6.01 -5.27 -7.07
N ASN A 74 6.54 -5.39 -5.85
CA ASN A 74 7.93 -5.80 -5.65
C ASN A 74 7.98 -7.33 -5.62
N LEU A 75 8.66 -7.93 -6.59
CA LEU A 75 8.77 -9.39 -6.73
C LEU A 75 9.76 -10.01 -5.73
N LEU A 76 10.63 -9.19 -5.13
CA LEU A 76 11.65 -9.59 -4.17
C LEU A 76 11.35 -9.08 -2.76
N MET A 77 10.11 -8.64 -2.52
CA MET A 77 9.69 -8.22 -1.18
C MET A 77 9.95 -9.39 -0.21
N PRO A 78 10.72 -9.19 0.86
CA PRO A 78 10.97 -10.24 1.83
C PRO A 78 9.65 -10.72 2.40
N GLN A 79 9.57 -12.01 2.68
CA GLN A 79 8.44 -12.54 3.43
C GLN A 79 8.44 -11.87 4.81
N ASP A 80 7.29 -11.32 5.20
CA ASP A 80 7.13 -10.73 6.52
C ASP A 80 7.47 -11.79 7.59
N GLU A 81 8.14 -11.38 8.66
CA GLU A 81 8.30 -12.22 9.85
C GLU A 81 6.90 -12.57 10.41
N ASP A 82 6.81 -13.63 11.24
CA ASP A 82 5.58 -13.99 11.94
C ASP A 82 5.15 -12.84 12.88
N PHE A 83 4.44 -11.86 12.32
CA PHE A 83 3.87 -10.73 13.03
C PHE A 83 2.40 -11.00 13.28
N ASN A 84 2.06 -11.24 14.54
CA ASN A 84 0.67 -11.32 14.98
C ASN A 84 0.27 -10.01 15.67
N PRO A 85 -0.58 -9.16 15.05
CA PRO A 85 -0.98 -7.89 15.64
C PRO A 85 -1.77 -8.05 16.95
N ASP A 86 -2.37 -9.20 17.22
CA ASP A 86 -3.13 -9.45 18.44
C ASP A 86 -2.26 -9.62 19.70
N ASP A 87 -0.95 -9.83 19.53
CA ASP A 87 0.01 -9.93 20.63
C ASP A 87 0.38 -8.56 21.22
N TYR A 88 -0.10 -7.46 20.61
CA TYR A 88 0.29 -6.09 20.93
C TYR A 88 -0.91 -5.20 21.27
N LEU A 89 -0.63 -4.09 21.96
CA LEU A 89 -1.62 -3.04 22.19
C LEU A 89 -1.93 -2.32 20.88
N LYS A 90 -3.22 -2.19 20.56
CA LYS A 90 -3.72 -1.46 19.40
C LYS A 90 -4.27 -0.11 19.83
N TRP A 91 -4.05 0.91 19.01
CA TRP A 91 -4.59 2.24 19.21
C TRP A 91 -5.07 2.79 17.87
N ASP A 92 -6.39 2.80 17.71
CA ASP A 92 -7.01 3.27 16.47
C ASP A 92 -7.11 4.80 16.49
N LEU A 93 -6.56 5.40 15.45
CA LEU A 93 -6.48 6.84 15.23
C LEU A 93 -7.39 7.23 14.06
N GLU A 94 -8.68 7.32 14.35
CA GLU A 94 -9.72 7.53 13.34
C GLU A 94 -10.30 8.94 13.34
N ILE A 95 -10.66 9.43 12.16
CA ILE A 95 -11.28 10.72 11.94
C ILE A 95 -12.50 10.50 11.04
N GLU A 96 -13.67 10.95 11.52
CA GLU A 96 -14.89 11.00 10.72
C GLU A 96 -15.18 12.46 10.36
N ILE A 97 -15.25 12.75 9.06
CA ILE A 97 -15.54 14.09 8.55
C ILE A 97 -16.46 14.04 7.33
N GLU A 98 -17.24 15.11 7.15
CA GLU A 98 -17.84 15.39 5.84
C GLU A 98 -16.76 16.02 4.94
N MET A 99 -16.48 15.37 3.81
CA MET A 99 -15.45 15.84 2.88
C MET A 99 -15.77 17.25 2.35
N PRO A 100 -14.88 18.25 2.55
CA PRO A 100 -15.10 19.58 2.01
C PRO A 100 -15.13 19.57 0.48
N LYS A 101 -15.87 20.52 -0.12
CA LYS A 101 -16.05 20.63 -1.58
C LYS A 101 -14.80 21.07 -2.36
N HIS A 102 -13.65 21.19 -1.70
CA HIS A 102 -12.40 21.58 -2.31
C HIS A 102 -11.76 20.39 -3.05
N HIS A 103 -10.99 20.69 -4.11
CA HIS A 103 -10.30 19.64 -4.88
C HIS A 103 -9.26 18.87 -4.04
N THR A 104 -8.67 19.53 -3.05
CA THR A 104 -7.70 18.92 -2.13
C THR A 104 -7.92 19.51 -0.75
N THR A 105 -8.04 18.64 0.24
CA THR A 105 -8.27 19.02 1.64
C THR A 105 -7.20 18.36 2.50
N TYR A 106 -6.51 19.15 3.30
CA TYR A 106 -5.69 18.67 4.40
C TYR A 106 -6.50 18.86 5.68
N TRP A 107 -6.85 17.76 6.35
CA TRP A 107 -7.63 17.80 7.57
C TRP A 107 -6.77 17.35 8.75
N CYS A 108 -6.72 18.17 9.80
CA CYS A 108 -5.93 17.88 10.99
C CYS A 108 -6.86 17.77 12.19
N GLN A 109 -6.79 16.66 12.92
CA GLN A 109 -7.44 16.50 14.22
C GLN A 109 -6.42 16.03 15.25
N MET A 110 -6.50 16.58 16.46
CA MET A 110 -5.68 16.14 17.58
C MET A 110 -6.38 15.03 18.34
N LYS A 111 -5.67 13.93 18.57
CA LYS A 111 -6.12 12.81 19.39
C LYS A 111 -5.17 12.62 20.57
N LYS A 112 -5.73 12.41 21.75
CA LYS A 112 -4.95 12.09 22.94
C LYS A 112 -4.52 10.63 22.88
N ALA A 113 -3.24 10.38 23.13
CA ALA A 113 -2.73 9.03 23.25
C ALA A 113 -3.34 8.33 24.48
N PRO A 114 -3.58 7.01 24.42
CA PRO A 114 -4.03 6.25 25.58
C PRO A 114 -3.03 6.38 26.73
N GLN A 115 -3.54 6.42 27.96
CA GLN A 115 -2.70 6.48 29.16
C GLN A 115 -1.94 5.15 29.30
N MET A 116 -0.63 5.25 29.52
CA MET A 116 0.27 4.11 29.63
C MET A 116 1.05 4.18 30.95
N ASP A 117 1.10 3.07 31.67
CA ASP A 117 1.81 3.00 32.98
C ASP A 117 3.33 2.92 32.84
N LYS A 118 3.83 2.67 31.63
CA LYS A 118 5.25 2.55 31.30
C LYS A 118 5.54 3.10 29.91
N THR A 119 6.82 3.25 29.60
CA THR A 119 7.26 3.54 28.23
C THR A 119 6.88 2.40 27.30
N ASN A 120 6.26 2.72 26.17
CA ASN A 120 5.93 1.79 25.09
C ASN A 120 6.61 2.24 23.79
N HIS A 121 6.86 1.30 22.89
CA HIS A 121 7.40 1.55 21.57
C HIS A 121 6.35 1.24 20.52
N VAL A 122 6.18 2.14 19.54
CA VAL A 122 5.34 1.87 18.37
C VAL A 122 6.17 1.05 17.39
N ILE A 123 5.71 -0.16 17.08
CA ILE A 123 6.45 -1.14 16.25
C ILE A 123 5.82 -1.38 14.87
N GLY A 124 4.63 -0.83 14.63
CA GLY A 124 3.89 -1.02 13.39
C GLY A 124 2.74 -0.03 13.27
N PHE A 125 2.27 0.13 12.03
CA PHE A 125 1.12 0.94 11.68
C PHE A 125 0.39 0.26 10.52
N GLU A 126 -0.92 0.37 10.49
CA GLU A 126 -1.75 0.00 9.34
C GLU A 126 -2.73 1.12 9.04
N ALA A 127 -3.11 1.25 7.76
CA ALA A 127 -4.12 2.22 7.35
C ALA A 127 -5.52 1.65 7.61
N VAL A 128 -6.32 2.38 8.38
CA VAL A 128 -7.73 2.05 8.61
C VAL A 128 -8.60 2.87 7.64
N LEU A 129 -9.18 2.20 6.65
CA LEU A 129 -10.03 2.78 5.62
C LEU A 129 -11.32 1.95 5.51
N GLU A 130 -12.30 2.26 6.35
CA GLU A 130 -13.47 1.39 6.59
C GLU A 130 -14.43 1.22 5.40
N ASN A 131 -14.43 2.15 4.44
CA ASN A 131 -15.41 2.15 3.35
C ASN A 131 -14.84 2.68 2.03
N GLU A 132 -15.61 2.51 0.95
CA GLU A 132 -15.23 2.89 -0.41
C GLU A 132 -14.97 4.40 -0.55
N LEU A 133 -15.70 5.26 0.16
CA LEU A 133 -15.44 6.71 0.14
C LEU A 133 -14.08 7.03 0.73
N ALA A 134 -13.75 6.43 1.89
CA ALA A 134 -12.45 6.60 2.52
C ALA A 134 -11.32 6.10 1.61
N LEU A 135 -11.47 4.91 1.01
CA LEU A 135 -10.51 4.33 0.07
C LEU A 135 -10.28 5.19 -1.18
N ASN A 136 -11.36 5.73 -1.76
CA ASN A 136 -11.28 6.49 -3.00
C ASN A 136 -10.77 7.93 -2.80
N HIS A 137 -10.97 8.52 -1.62
CA HIS A 137 -10.65 9.93 -1.36
C HIS A 137 -9.42 10.15 -0.48
N THR A 138 -8.92 9.11 0.20
CA THR A 138 -7.72 9.25 1.04
C THR A 138 -6.47 8.85 0.26
N HIS A 139 -5.55 9.80 0.08
CA HIS A 139 -4.29 9.55 -0.62
C HIS A 139 -3.07 9.47 0.33
N HIS A 140 -3.11 10.19 1.45
CA HIS A 140 -2.02 10.24 2.43
C HIS A 140 -2.57 10.34 3.86
N PHE A 141 -1.88 9.68 4.78
CA PHE A 141 -2.01 9.87 6.22
C PHE A 141 -0.68 10.35 6.77
N VAL A 142 -0.70 11.29 7.71
CA VAL A 142 0.50 11.72 8.43
C VAL A 142 0.14 11.87 9.89
N ILE A 143 0.91 11.20 10.75
CA ILE A 143 0.75 11.27 12.20
C ILE A 143 1.93 12.05 12.77
N TYR A 144 1.63 13.04 13.61
CA TYR A 144 2.62 13.83 14.33
C TYR A 144 2.49 13.59 15.83
N LYS A 145 3.63 13.60 16.53
CA LYS A 145 3.67 13.69 17.98
C LYS A 145 3.93 15.14 18.38
N CYS A 146 3.03 15.70 19.18
CA CYS A 146 3.25 17.01 19.80
C CYS A 146 4.29 16.89 20.92
N ASN A 147 5.19 17.88 21.02
CA ASN A 147 6.17 17.97 22.09
C ASN A 147 5.96 19.29 22.83
N VAL A 148 6.16 19.28 24.15
CA VAL A 148 6.09 20.49 24.97
C VAL A 148 7.48 20.88 25.49
N PRO A 149 7.72 22.17 25.76
CA PRO A 149 8.95 22.61 26.41
C PRO A 149 9.17 21.92 27.76
N GLU A 150 10.43 21.80 28.17
CA GLU A 150 10.78 21.21 29.47
C GLU A 150 10.09 21.96 30.61
N GLY A 151 9.52 21.21 31.57
CA GLY A 151 8.78 21.76 32.70
C GLY A 151 7.32 22.16 32.40
N SER A 152 6.85 22.02 31.15
CA SER A 152 5.45 22.24 30.78
C SER A 152 4.64 20.95 30.88
N ASN A 153 3.35 21.07 31.21
CA ASN A 153 2.42 19.94 31.19
C ASN A 153 1.71 19.87 29.83
N ALA A 154 1.86 18.75 29.12
CA ALA A 154 1.24 18.55 27.82
C ALA A 154 -0.29 18.48 27.87
N ASP A 155 -0.86 17.94 28.94
CA ASP A 155 -2.30 17.92 29.13
C ASP A 155 -2.82 19.35 29.28
N GLU A 156 -2.20 20.18 30.12
CA GLU A 156 -2.63 21.58 30.29
C GLU A 156 -2.57 22.40 29.00
N LEU A 157 -1.59 22.12 28.13
CA LEU A 157 -1.41 22.83 26.86
C LEU A 157 -2.31 22.32 25.74
N PHE A 158 -2.61 21.03 25.71
CA PHE A 158 -3.27 20.41 24.55
C PHE A 158 -4.68 19.90 24.80
N GLU A 159 -5.13 19.74 26.05
CA GLU A 159 -6.44 19.17 26.37
C GLU A 159 -7.59 19.93 25.70
N GLU A 160 -7.48 21.25 25.54
CA GLU A 160 -8.52 22.05 24.88
C GLU A 160 -8.68 21.74 23.37
N TYR A 161 -7.62 21.23 22.73
CA TYR A 161 -7.64 20.86 21.31
C TYR A 161 -8.01 19.39 21.12
N VAL A 162 -7.82 18.56 22.15
CA VAL A 162 -8.27 17.17 22.17
C VAL A 162 -9.80 17.16 22.12
N GLY A 163 -10.36 16.66 21.02
CA GLY A 163 -11.81 16.62 20.81
C GLY A 163 -12.39 17.75 19.96
N HIS A 164 -11.57 18.70 19.50
CA HIS A 164 -11.98 19.58 18.39
C HIS A 164 -12.28 18.72 17.16
N GLU A 165 -13.26 19.08 16.33
CA GLU A 165 -13.62 18.37 15.09
C GLU A 165 -12.49 18.36 14.03
N GLY A 166 -11.36 18.99 14.36
CA GLY A 166 -10.30 19.32 13.43
C GLY A 166 -10.61 20.54 12.58
N LEU A 167 -9.68 20.88 11.69
CA LEU A 167 -9.83 22.00 10.78
C LEU A 167 -8.97 21.79 9.53
N THR A 168 -9.33 22.49 8.46
CA THR A 168 -8.52 22.52 7.24
C THR A 168 -7.28 23.37 7.48
N ALA A 169 -6.12 22.73 7.57
CA ALA A 169 -4.83 23.41 7.72
C ALA A 169 -3.72 22.60 7.04
N THR A 170 -2.61 23.26 6.72
CA THR A 170 -1.34 22.55 6.64
C THR A 170 -1.08 21.98 8.03
N CYS A 171 -1.09 20.66 8.21
CA CYS A 171 -0.78 20.00 9.49
C CYS A 171 0.71 20.16 9.83
N GLN A 172 1.19 21.40 9.84
CA GLN A 172 2.51 21.84 10.24
C GLN A 172 2.29 22.62 11.53
N TRP A 173 2.54 21.97 12.66
CA TRP A 173 2.80 22.70 13.89
C TRP A 173 4.25 23.18 13.80
N THR A 174 4.48 24.32 13.14
CA THR A 174 5.77 24.97 13.27
C THR A 174 5.85 25.50 14.70
N ASN A 175 6.77 24.97 15.50
CA ASN A 175 7.32 25.62 16.68
C ASN A 175 8.02 26.93 16.24
N ASN A 176 7.31 27.88 15.63
CA ASN A 176 7.84 29.21 15.39
C ASN A 176 7.65 30.02 16.67
N GLN A 177 8.48 29.70 17.66
CA GLN A 177 9.28 30.75 18.30
C GLN A 177 10.55 30.94 17.48
#